data_AF-A0A3B0Y8V0-F1
#
_entry.id   AF-A0A3B0Y8V0-F1
#
_cell.length_a   1.000
_cell.length_b   1.000
_cell.length_c   1.000
_cell.angle_alpha   90.00
_cell.angle_beta   90.00
_cell.angle_gamma   90.00
#
_symmetry.space_group_name_H-M   'P 1'
#
loop_
_entity.id
_entity.type
_entity.pdbx_description
1 polymer ?
#
loop_
_entity_poly.entity_id
_entity_poly.type
_entity_poly.pdbx_seq_one_letter_code
_entity_poly.pdbx_strand_id
1 'polypeptide(L)'
;MPESITIAVARRLSPLLLLFFLSTGFSPQLLADTATDEASLQEAWKTLTDKSYSKKEKAITLIARQNTADAYPVMKAMLEGKLYFSTRDKTLYVLSEEDNNYSFTPLFAGQSLTQESKRGFKKVKINNRLRTRLRQALALLQLQHEDKNLRLAAVQELLKKPDSNAAGLIQEVVETETDAEIRTAMRTLLAVIQLDSANEDEQQDAIEKLADSLNPSALNALSAYQPPNTALKKLADAAIQKINDR
;
A
#
# COMPACT_ATOMS: atom_id res chain seq x y z
N MET A 1 -10.07 21.01 -87.60
CA MET A 1 -9.07 22.11 -87.49
C MET A 1 -9.80 23.40 -87.86
N PRO A 2 -9.60 24.52 -87.14
CA PRO A 2 -8.30 25.15 -86.86
C PRO A 2 -7.94 25.05 -85.36
N GLU A 3 -6.68 24.79 -85.00
CA GLU A 3 -5.51 25.68 -84.97
C GLU A 3 -5.40 26.52 -83.69
N SER A 4 -4.31 26.19 -83.00
CA SER A 4 -3.57 26.83 -81.92
C SER A 4 -3.16 28.28 -82.18
N ILE A 5 -2.42 28.87 -81.21
CA ILE A 5 -1.54 30.07 -81.25
C ILE A 5 -2.20 31.28 -80.54
N THR A 6 -1.65 32.06 -79.59
CA THR A 6 -0.51 32.08 -78.62
C THR A 6 -0.48 33.53 -78.05
N ILE A 7 0.16 33.77 -76.87
CA ILE A 7 0.90 35.01 -76.48
C ILE A 7 0.01 36.26 -76.18
N ALA A 8 0.17 37.12 -75.16
CA ALA A 8 1.13 37.36 -74.09
C ALA A 8 0.61 38.51 -73.16
N VAL A 9 1.11 38.54 -71.90
CA VAL A 9 1.52 39.74 -71.08
C VAL A 9 0.36 40.69 -70.64
N ALA A 10 0.21 41.18 -69.40
CA ALA A 10 1.19 41.64 -68.42
C ALA A 10 0.60 41.78 -66.98
N ARG A 11 1.49 41.59 -66.00
CA ARG A 11 1.71 42.40 -64.77
C ARG A 11 0.49 42.84 -63.92
N ARG A 12 0.33 42.24 -62.73
CA ARG A 12 0.84 42.66 -61.40
C ARG A 12 -0.13 43.58 -60.65
N LEU A 13 -0.62 43.12 -59.49
CA LEU A 13 -0.35 43.68 -58.15
C LEU A 13 -1.06 42.84 -57.07
N SER A 14 -0.27 42.26 -56.16
CA SER A 14 -0.60 41.59 -54.89
C SER A 14 -1.21 42.60 -53.87
N PRO A 15 -1.51 42.28 -52.57
CA PRO A 15 -1.25 41.04 -51.83
C PRO A 15 -2.33 40.61 -50.79
N LEU A 16 -2.02 39.51 -50.09
CA LEU A 16 -2.27 39.29 -48.66
C LEU A 16 -3.71 38.96 -48.19
N LEU A 17 -4.02 37.67 -48.11
CA LEU A 17 -4.77 37.17 -46.94
C LEU A 17 -4.11 35.88 -46.44
N LEU A 18 -3.35 36.04 -45.37
CA LEU A 18 -2.63 35.02 -44.63
C LEU A 18 -3.60 34.50 -43.56
N LEU A 19 -4.29 33.38 -43.82
CA LEU A 19 -5.10 32.71 -42.81
C LEU A 19 -4.34 31.50 -42.25
N PHE A 20 -3.92 31.73 -41.02
CA PHE A 20 -3.15 30.90 -40.11
C PHE A 20 -3.81 29.53 -39.90
N PHE A 21 -3.15 28.44 -40.29
CA PHE A 21 -3.49 27.09 -39.85
C PHE A 21 -3.11 26.97 -38.37
N LEU A 22 -4.08 27.16 -37.47
CA LEU A 22 -3.90 26.91 -36.04
C LEU A 22 -4.01 25.40 -35.79
N SER A 23 -2.91 24.68 -35.94
CA SER A 23 -2.79 23.28 -35.56
C SER A 23 -2.85 23.15 -34.04
N THR A 24 -4.02 22.81 -33.49
CA THR A 24 -4.13 22.36 -32.10
C THR A 24 -3.57 20.94 -32.01
N GLY A 25 -2.35 20.82 -31.49
CA GLY A 25 -1.76 19.54 -31.11
C GLY A 25 -2.54 18.96 -29.92
N PHE A 26 -3.36 17.96 -30.19
CA PHE A 26 -3.97 17.13 -29.15
C PHE A 26 -2.93 16.08 -28.75
N SER A 27 -2.20 16.33 -27.66
CA SER A 27 -1.24 15.37 -27.11
C SER A 27 -1.98 14.30 -26.30
N PRO A 28 -2.03 13.03 -26.72
CA PRO A 28 -2.67 11.96 -25.95
C PRO A 28 -1.65 11.39 -24.95
N GLN A 29 -1.30 12.16 -23.92
CA GLN A 29 -0.33 11.71 -22.90
C GLN A 29 -0.97 11.20 -21.60
N LEU A 30 -2.31 11.19 -21.49
CA LEU A 30 -2.97 10.81 -20.23
C LEU A 30 -3.47 9.35 -20.16
N LEU A 31 -3.41 8.58 -21.24
CA LEU A 31 -3.94 7.20 -21.28
C LEU A 31 -2.87 6.11 -21.11
N ALA A 32 -1.58 6.45 -21.15
CA ALA A 32 -0.49 5.48 -21.08
C ALA A 32 -0.21 5.01 -19.65
N ASP A 33 -0.21 5.92 -18.66
CA ASP A 33 0.13 5.61 -17.27
C ASP A 33 -0.92 4.71 -16.59
N THR A 34 -2.21 4.93 -16.86
CA THR A 34 -3.29 4.10 -16.28
C THR A 34 -3.27 2.67 -16.83
N ALA A 35 -2.93 2.49 -18.11
CA ALA A 35 -2.84 1.17 -18.73
C ALA A 35 -1.65 0.36 -18.19
N THR A 36 -0.53 1.02 -17.88
CA THR A 36 0.63 0.37 -17.26
C THR A 36 0.38 -0.01 -15.80
N ASP A 37 -0.32 0.84 -15.04
CA ASP A 37 -0.65 0.58 -13.64
C ASP A 37 -1.65 -0.58 -13.50
N GLU A 38 -2.72 -0.61 -14.30
CA GLU A 38 -3.67 -1.74 -14.30
C GLU A 38 -3.02 -3.06 -14.69
N ALA A 39 -2.14 -3.05 -15.70
CA ALA A 39 -1.38 -4.24 -16.09
C ALA A 39 -0.46 -4.73 -14.96
N SER A 40 0.17 -3.80 -14.21
CA SER A 40 1.03 -4.13 -13.07
C SER A 40 0.23 -4.74 -11.90
N LEU A 41 -0.98 -4.25 -11.65
CA LEU A 41 -1.87 -4.75 -10.60
C LEU A 41 -2.39 -6.15 -10.94
N GLN A 42 -2.82 -6.39 -12.18
CA GLN A 42 -3.23 -7.72 -12.64
C GLN A 42 -2.11 -8.74 -12.49
N GLU A 43 -0.87 -8.37 -12.80
CA GLU A 43 0.29 -9.24 -12.61
C GLU A 43 0.59 -9.48 -11.13
N ALA A 44 0.36 -8.49 -10.25
CA ALA A 44 0.50 -8.64 -8.82
C ALA A 44 -0.45 -9.73 -8.27
N TRP A 45 -1.72 -9.73 -8.70
CA TRP A 45 -2.68 -10.75 -8.30
C TRP A 45 -2.24 -12.15 -8.75
N LYS A 46 -1.78 -12.30 -10.00
CA LYS A 46 -1.23 -13.57 -10.51
C LYS A 46 -0.01 -14.03 -9.70
N THR A 47 0.86 -13.09 -9.32
CA THR A 47 2.09 -13.34 -8.56
C THR A 47 1.82 -13.97 -7.19
N LEU A 48 0.63 -13.79 -6.60
CA LEU A 48 0.26 -14.47 -5.35
C LEU A 48 0.33 -16.02 -5.47
N THR A 49 0.16 -16.56 -6.68
CA THR A 49 0.26 -18.00 -6.97
C THR A 49 1.69 -18.51 -7.21
N ASP A 50 2.69 -17.61 -7.29
CA ASP A 50 4.11 -17.96 -7.48
C ASP A 50 4.64 -18.78 -6.28
N LYS A 51 5.76 -19.47 -6.44
CA LYS A 51 6.43 -20.21 -5.35
C LYS A 51 7.31 -19.29 -4.49
N SER A 52 7.78 -18.18 -5.03
CA SER A 52 8.68 -17.22 -4.37
C SER A 52 7.92 -16.33 -3.39
N TYR A 53 8.23 -16.46 -2.10
CA TYR A 53 7.67 -15.60 -1.06
C TYR A 53 8.08 -14.13 -1.21
N SER A 54 9.29 -13.87 -1.73
CA SER A 54 9.78 -12.49 -1.97
C SER A 54 8.97 -11.79 -3.06
N LYS A 55 8.61 -12.51 -4.14
CA LYS A 55 7.73 -11.95 -5.16
C LYS A 55 6.32 -11.65 -4.62
N LYS A 56 5.77 -12.55 -3.80
CA LYS A 56 4.47 -12.32 -3.15
C LYS A 56 4.49 -11.12 -2.22
N GLU A 57 5.57 -10.92 -1.46
CA GLU A 57 5.74 -9.77 -0.59
C GLU A 57 5.62 -8.47 -1.39
N LYS A 58 6.33 -8.36 -2.52
CA LYS A 58 6.22 -7.19 -3.42
C LYS A 58 4.81 -7.02 -3.97
N ALA A 59 4.17 -8.11 -4.40
CA ALA A 59 2.81 -8.08 -4.91
C ALA A 59 1.80 -7.61 -3.85
N ILE A 60 1.90 -8.08 -2.60
CA ILE A 60 1.06 -7.64 -1.48
C ILE A 60 1.25 -6.15 -1.21
N THR A 61 2.49 -5.65 -1.20
CA THR A 61 2.75 -4.21 -1.04
C THR A 61 2.10 -3.39 -2.16
N LEU A 62 2.16 -3.86 -3.40
CA LEU A 62 1.55 -3.18 -4.55
C LEU A 62 0.02 -3.19 -4.45
N ILE A 63 -0.57 -4.37 -4.19
CA ILE A 63 -2.02 -4.55 -4.04
C ILE A 63 -2.57 -3.68 -2.91
N ALA A 64 -1.91 -3.67 -1.74
CA ALA A 64 -2.33 -2.86 -0.60
C ALA A 64 -2.40 -1.36 -0.91
N ARG A 65 -1.53 -0.89 -1.82
CA ARG A 65 -1.44 0.53 -2.20
C ARG A 65 -2.43 0.90 -3.31
N GLN A 66 -2.61 0.04 -4.30
CA GLN A 66 -3.37 0.37 -5.52
C GLN A 66 -4.81 -0.13 -5.51
N ASN A 67 -5.16 -1.11 -4.68
CA ASN A 67 -6.52 -1.65 -4.59
C ASN A 67 -6.84 -2.04 -3.15
N THR A 68 -7.11 -1.04 -2.32
CA THR A 68 -7.39 -1.20 -0.89
C THR A 68 -8.66 -2.00 -0.62
N ALA A 69 -9.70 -1.84 -1.46
CA ALA A 69 -10.99 -2.52 -1.32
C ALA A 69 -10.85 -4.05 -1.40
N ASP A 70 -10.13 -4.55 -2.40
CA ASP A 70 -9.92 -6.00 -2.56
C ASP A 70 -8.73 -6.50 -1.72
N ALA A 71 -7.76 -5.64 -1.39
CA ALA A 71 -6.57 -6.03 -0.62
C ALA A 71 -6.91 -6.72 0.70
N TYR A 72 -7.84 -6.15 1.48
CA TYR A 72 -8.18 -6.64 2.81
C TYR A 72 -8.69 -8.09 2.81
N PRO A 73 -9.77 -8.45 2.08
CA PRO A 73 -10.29 -9.81 2.08
C PRO A 73 -9.25 -10.82 1.57
N VAL A 74 -8.44 -10.47 0.57
CA VAL A 74 -7.39 -11.37 0.07
C VAL A 74 -6.30 -11.62 1.11
N MET A 75 -5.75 -10.56 1.69
CA MET A 75 -4.67 -10.68 2.68
C MET A 75 -5.13 -11.43 3.93
N LYS A 76 -6.38 -11.19 4.36
CA LYS A 76 -7.02 -11.94 5.44
C LYS A 76 -7.14 -13.42 5.09
N ALA A 77 -7.65 -13.75 3.90
CA ALA A 77 -7.74 -15.13 3.44
C ALA A 77 -6.35 -15.80 3.32
N MET A 78 -5.30 -15.08 2.91
CA MET A 78 -3.93 -15.59 2.90
C MET A 78 -3.46 -15.93 4.31
N LEU A 79 -3.63 -15.01 5.25
CA LEU A 79 -3.19 -15.14 6.64
C LEU A 79 -3.90 -16.29 7.36
N GLU A 80 -5.22 -16.42 7.16
CA GLU A 80 -6.04 -17.53 7.66
C GLU A 80 -5.79 -18.84 6.91
N GLY A 81 -5.03 -18.79 5.81
CA GLY A 81 -4.73 -19.96 5.01
C GLY A 81 -5.94 -20.51 4.25
N LYS A 82 -6.90 -19.65 3.94
CA LYS A 82 -8.10 -19.89 3.14
C LYS A 82 -7.98 -19.40 1.70
N LEU A 83 -6.88 -18.74 1.32
CA LEU A 83 -6.64 -18.41 -0.09
C LEU A 83 -6.12 -19.62 -0.87
N TYR A 84 -6.85 -19.98 -1.94
CA TYR A 84 -6.54 -21.07 -2.86
C TYR A 84 -6.50 -20.57 -4.30
N PHE A 85 -5.93 -21.36 -5.19
CA PHE A 85 -5.98 -21.12 -6.63
C PHE A 85 -6.28 -22.41 -7.39
N SER A 86 -7.02 -22.29 -8.49
CA SER A 86 -7.30 -23.40 -9.41
C SER A 86 -6.01 -23.84 -10.09
N THR A 87 -5.80 -25.16 -10.17
CA THR A 87 -4.63 -25.72 -10.84
C THR A 87 -4.66 -25.59 -12.35
N ARG A 88 -5.85 -25.34 -12.93
CA ARG A 88 -6.07 -25.23 -14.38
C ARG A 88 -5.62 -23.87 -14.93
N ASP A 89 -6.02 -22.80 -14.28
CA ASP A 89 -5.96 -21.42 -14.80
C ASP A 89 -5.39 -20.40 -13.81
N LYS A 90 -5.03 -20.82 -12.58
CA LYS A 90 -4.49 -19.97 -11.51
C LYS A 90 -5.47 -18.94 -10.93
N THR A 91 -6.76 -19.03 -11.28
CA THR A 91 -7.81 -18.18 -10.69
C THR A 91 -7.83 -18.36 -9.18
N LEU A 92 -7.93 -17.25 -8.44
CA LEU A 92 -7.90 -17.22 -6.97
C LEU A 92 -9.30 -17.40 -6.38
N TYR A 93 -9.36 -18.15 -5.28
CA TYR A 93 -10.58 -18.48 -4.55
C TYR A 93 -10.36 -18.38 -3.04
N VAL A 94 -11.39 -17.96 -2.31
CA VAL A 94 -11.48 -18.11 -0.86
C VAL A 94 -12.21 -19.40 -0.55
N LEU A 95 -11.60 -20.22 0.29
CA LEU A 95 -12.16 -21.47 0.79
C LEU A 95 -13.04 -21.21 2.03
N SER A 96 -14.27 -21.71 2.00
CA SER A 96 -15.08 -22.01 3.19
C SER A 96 -15.36 -23.52 3.30
N GLU A 97 -15.61 -23.98 4.52
CA GLU A 97 -15.97 -25.36 4.82
C GLU A 97 -17.40 -25.35 5.38
N GLU A 98 -18.32 -26.05 4.70
CA GLU A 98 -19.76 -26.08 5.00
C GLU A 98 -20.25 -27.52 4.80
N ASP A 99 -20.94 -28.10 5.80
CA ASP A 99 -21.58 -29.42 5.71
C ASP A 99 -20.68 -30.53 5.13
N ASN A 100 -19.44 -30.64 5.63
CA ASN A 100 -18.39 -31.55 5.14
C ASN A 100 -17.94 -31.34 3.68
N ASN A 101 -18.36 -30.25 3.04
CA ASN A 101 -17.94 -29.84 1.71
C ASN A 101 -16.99 -28.64 1.74
N TYR A 102 -16.27 -28.46 0.64
CA TYR A 102 -15.40 -27.32 0.39
C TYR A 102 -16.06 -26.40 -0.64
N SER A 103 -16.35 -25.17 -0.23
CA SER A 103 -16.86 -24.13 -1.12
C SER A 103 -15.72 -23.18 -1.49
N PHE A 104 -15.51 -23.01 -2.79
CA PHE A 104 -14.50 -22.13 -3.38
C PHE A 104 -15.21 -20.95 -4.02
N THR A 105 -15.20 -19.80 -3.34
CA THR A 105 -15.77 -18.56 -3.86
C THR A 105 -14.67 -17.77 -4.59
N PRO A 106 -14.84 -17.40 -5.86
CA PRO A 106 -13.84 -16.63 -6.60
C PRO A 106 -13.66 -15.25 -5.93
N LEU A 107 -12.42 -14.76 -5.93
CA LEU A 107 -12.13 -13.41 -5.39
C LEU A 107 -12.67 -12.27 -6.25
N PHE A 108 -12.80 -12.53 -7.55
CA PHE A 108 -13.30 -11.58 -8.53
C PHE A 108 -14.58 -12.15 -9.16
N ALA A 109 -14.93 -11.72 -10.37
CA ALA A 109 -16.05 -12.30 -11.09
C ALA A 109 -15.84 -13.80 -11.36
N GLY A 110 -16.88 -14.61 -11.11
CA GLY A 110 -16.89 -16.03 -11.38
C GLY A 110 -18.03 -16.75 -10.68
N GLN A 111 -18.09 -18.06 -10.84
CA GLN A 111 -19.06 -18.92 -10.16
C GLN A 111 -18.38 -19.64 -8.99
N SER A 112 -19.04 -19.66 -7.83
CA SER A 112 -18.60 -20.48 -6.71
C SER A 112 -18.72 -21.97 -7.02
N LEU A 113 -17.80 -22.76 -6.49
CA LEU A 113 -17.74 -24.20 -6.71
C LEU A 113 -17.76 -24.92 -5.36
N THR A 114 -18.70 -25.83 -5.18
CA THR A 114 -18.79 -26.67 -3.98
C THR A 114 -18.46 -28.11 -4.34
N GLN A 115 -17.54 -28.73 -3.60
CA GLN A 115 -17.11 -30.11 -3.82
C GLN A 115 -16.63 -30.80 -2.54
N GLU A 116 -16.75 -32.13 -2.48
CA GLU A 116 -16.39 -32.96 -1.31
C GLU A 116 -14.87 -33.03 -1.04
N SER A 117 -14.02 -32.60 -1.98
CA SER A 117 -12.56 -32.64 -1.82
C SER A 117 -11.91 -31.36 -2.30
N LYS A 118 -10.66 -31.06 -1.89
CA LYS A 118 -9.89 -29.91 -2.40
C LYS A 118 -9.22 -30.17 -3.77
N ARG A 119 -9.62 -31.23 -4.49
CA ARG A 119 -9.02 -31.64 -5.77
C ARG A 119 -9.16 -30.51 -6.81
N GLY A 120 -8.09 -30.26 -7.57
CA GLY A 120 -8.08 -29.18 -8.55
C GLY A 120 -7.74 -27.80 -7.99
N PHE A 121 -7.56 -27.66 -6.67
CA PHE A 121 -7.17 -26.42 -6.02
C PHE A 121 -5.88 -26.59 -5.22
N LYS A 122 -5.09 -25.51 -5.14
CA LYS A 122 -3.87 -25.45 -4.33
C LYS A 122 -3.91 -24.23 -3.42
N LYS A 123 -3.52 -24.42 -2.16
CA LYS A 123 -3.40 -23.33 -1.20
C LYS A 123 -2.28 -22.37 -1.59
N VAL A 124 -2.52 -21.07 -1.46
CA VAL A 124 -1.46 -20.07 -1.52
C VAL A 124 -0.63 -20.18 -0.25
N LYS A 125 0.54 -20.81 -0.37
CA LYS A 125 1.46 -20.98 0.76
C LYS A 125 2.13 -19.66 1.12
N ILE A 126 2.30 -19.45 2.43
CA ILE A 126 2.99 -18.31 3.03
C ILE A 126 4.01 -18.81 4.07
N ASN A 127 5.12 -18.07 4.24
CA ASN A 127 6.12 -18.32 5.28
C ASN A 127 5.97 -17.30 6.43
N ASN A 128 6.79 -17.43 7.48
CA ASN A 128 6.71 -16.55 8.66
C ASN A 128 6.95 -15.07 8.33
N ARG A 129 7.93 -14.79 7.48
CA ARG A 129 8.20 -13.42 7.00
C ARG A 129 6.97 -12.82 6.30
N LEU A 130 6.35 -13.58 5.40
CA LEU A 130 5.16 -13.13 4.67
C LEU A 130 3.95 -12.98 5.58
N ARG A 131 3.80 -13.84 6.61
CA ARG A 131 2.77 -13.67 7.65
C ARG A 131 2.91 -12.33 8.37
N THR A 132 4.12 -11.96 8.77
CA THR A 132 4.38 -10.66 9.41
C THR A 132 4.01 -9.51 8.48
N ARG A 133 4.41 -9.58 7.21
CA ARG A 133 4.08 -8.54 6.21
C ARG A 133 2.59 -8.41 5.95
N LEU A 134 1.88 -9.53 5.85
CA LEU A 134 0.42 -9.54 5.71
C LEU A 134 -0.28 -8.89 6.91
N ARG A 135 0.19 -9.15 8.15
CA ARG A 135 -0.37 -8.50 9.35
C ARG A 135 -0.16 -7.00 9.33
N GLN A 136 1.04 -6.54 8.96
CA GLN A 136 1.31 -5.10 8.82
C GLN A 136 0.42 -4.46 7.77
N ALA A 137 0.29 -5.07 6.58
CA ALA A 137 -0.56 -4.56 5.51
C ALA A 137 -2.04 -4.50 5.93
N LEU A 138 -2.55 -5.55 6.58
CA LEU A 138 -3.91 -5.58 7.13
C LEU A 138 -4.13 -4.50 8.18
N ALA A 139 -3.16 -4.29 9.08
CA ALA A 139 -3.24 -3.25 10.09
C ALA A 139 -3.30 -1.85 9.45
N LEU A 140 -2.49 -1.56 8.42
CA LEU A 140 -2.57 -0.29 7.70
C LEU A 140 -3.96 -0.05 7.10
N LEU A 141 -4.55 -1.07 6.47
CA LEU A 141 -5.92 -0.99 5.92
C LEU A 141 -6.98 -0.76 7.01
N GLN A 142 -6.76 -1.31 8.21
CA GLN A 142 -7.68 -1.18 9.34
C GLN A 142 -7.60 0.16 10.06
N LEU A 143 -6.57 0.99 9.84
CA LEU A 143 -6.44 2.30 10.50
C LEU A 143 -7.59 3.26 10.19
N GLN A 144 -8.31 3.07 9.09
CA GLN A 144 -9.46 3.89 8.68
C GLN A 144 -10.81 3.17 8.89
N HIS A 145 -10.82 2.03 9.58
CA HIS A 145 -12.04 1.26 9.78
C HIS A 145 -13.03 2.01 10.69
N GLU A 146 -14.33 1.88 10.46
CA GLU A 146 -15.36 2.59 11.24
C GLU A 146 -15.37 2.20 12.73
N ASP A 147 -15.19 0.91 13.03
CA ASP A 147 -15.02 0.39 14.40
C ASP A 147 -13.68 0.82 15.02
N LYS A 148 -13.76 1.57 16.12
CA LYS A 148 -12.61 2.05 16.89
C LYS A 148 -11.73 0.93 17.44
N ASN A 149 -12.30 -0.23 17.79
CA ASN A 149 -11.54 -1.34 18.38
C ASN A 149 -10.59 -1.94 17.34
N LEU A 150 -11.03 -2.00 16.08
CA LEU A 150 -10.21 -2.47 14.96
C LEU A 150 -9.10 -1.46 14.64
N ARG A 151 -9.39 -0.16 14.70
CA ARG A 151 -8.36 0.89 14.55
C ARG A 151 -7.31 0.81 15.65
N LEU A 152 -7.72 0.67 16.91
CA LEU A 152 -6.79 0.54 18.04
C LEU A 152 -5.91 -0.72 17.91
N ALA A 153 -6.52 -1.87 17.59
CA ALA A 153 -5.79 -3.11 17.36
C ALA A 153 -4.79 -3.00 16.20
N ALA A 154 -5.15 -2.26 15.15
CA ALA A 154 -4.26 -1.99 14.03
C ALA A 154 -3.03 -1.19 14.45
N VAL A 155 -3.19 -0.10 15.20
CA VAL A 155 -2.06 0.70 15.69
C VAL A 155 -1.15 -0.15 16.59
N GLN A 156 -1.72 -0.97 17.47
CA GLN A 156 -0.95 -1.89 18.32
C GLN A 156 -0.17 -2.93 17.51
N GLU A 157 -0.74 -3.47 16.43
CA GLU A 157 -0.04 -4.40 15.55
C GLU A 157 1.12 -3.72 14.81
N LEU A 158 0.94 -2.47 14.36
CA LEU A 158 1.99 -1.69 13.71
C LEU A 158 3.12 -1.32 14.69
N LEU A 159 2.82 -1.04 15.96
CA LEU A 159 3.82 -0.77 17.00
C LEU A 159 4.75 -1.97 17.26
N LYS A 160 4.30 -3.22 17.02
CA LYS A 160 5.16 -4.41 17.17
C LYS A 160 6.29 -4.45 16.14
N LYS A 161 6.05 -3.85 14.96
CA LYS A 161 7.04 -3.76 13.89
C LYS A 161 6.79 -2.49 13.07
N PRO A 162 7.31 -1.34 13.54
CA PRO A 162 7.20 -0.08 12.82
C PRO A 162 7.79 -0.18 11.41
N ASP A 163 7.22 0.54 10.44
CA ASP A 163 7.69 0.58 9.06
C ASP A 163 7.71 2.04 8.59
N SER A 164 8.90 2.55 8.28
CA SER A 164 9.09 3.93 7.83
C SER A 164 8.33 4.27 6.55
N ASN A 165 8.07 3.27 5.70
CA ASN A 165 7.29 3.47 4.48
C ASN A 165 5.80 3.75 4.74
N ALA A 166 5.32 3.51 5.97
CA ALA A 166 3.95 3.76 6.37
C ALA A 166 3.76 5.14 7.03
N ALA A 167 4.83 5.88 7.35
CA ALA A 167 4.76 7.13 8.11
C ALA A 167 3.79 8.15 7.50
N GLY A 168 3.88 8.37 6.18
CA GLY A 168 3.00 9.32 5.48
C GLY A 168 1.52 8.95 5.60
N LEU A 169 1.16 7.69 5.36
CA LEU A 169 -0.22 7.20 5.52
C LEU A 169 -0.69 7.36 6.97
N ILE A 170 0.13 6.99 7.96
CA ILE A 170 -0.23 7.11 9.37
C ILE A 170 -0.44 8.59 9.75
N GLN A 171 0.39 9.49 9.21
CA GLN A 171 0.23 10.94 9.40
C GLN A 171 -1.12 11.42 8.84
N GLU A 172 -1.49 11.02 7.62
CA GLU A 172 -2.79 11.39 7.04
C GLU A 172 -3.97 10.89 7.88
N VAL A 173 -3.88 9.65 8.39
CA VAL A 173 -4.95 9.07 9.20
C VAL A 173 -5.07 9.77 10.56
N VAL A 174 -3.95 10.07 11.24
CA VAL A 174 -3.99 10.64 12.59
C VAL A 174 -4.59 12.05 12.64
N GLU A 175 -4.50 12.82 11.54
CA GLU A 175 -5.11 14.14 11.43
C GLU A 175 -6.66 14.08 11.45
N THR A 176 -7.23 12.97 10.97
CA THR A 176 -8.68 12.79 10.86
C THR A 176 -9.27 11.87 11.93
N GLU A 177 -8.43 11.18 12.72
CA GLU A 177 -8.88 10.36 13.83
C GLU A 177 -9.67 11.22 14.85
N THR A 178 -10.71 10.65 15.44
CA THR A 178 -11.55 11.35 16.43
C THR A 178 -11.29 10.87 17.84
N ASP A 179 -10.94 9.59 18.01
CA ASP A 179 -10.67 8.99 19.30
C ASP A 179 -9.29 9.43 19.84
N ALA A 180 -9.26 9.95 21.07
CA ALA A 180 -8.05 10.52 21.67
C ALA A 180 -6.99 9.45 22.01
N GLU A 181 -7.42 8.24 22.40
CA GLU A 181 -6.52 7.14 22.74
C GLU A 181 -5.81 6.66 21.47
N ILE A 182 -6.58 6.44 20.39
CA ILE A 182 -6.05 5.99 19.10
C ILE A 182 -5.11 7.05 18.51
N ARG A 183 -5.49 8.33 18.56
CA ARG A 183 -4.63 9.44 18.10
C ARG A 183 -3.30 9.47 18.86
N THR A 184 -3.32 9.26 20.17
CA THR A 184 -2.10 9.20 21.00
C THR A 184 -1.24 8.00 20.64
N ALA A 185 -1.85 6.84 20.41
CA ALA A 185 -1.15 5.64 19.98
C ALA A 185 -0.52 5.80 18.57
N MET A 186 -1.22 6.42 17.61
CA MET A 186 -0.68 6.72 16.27
C MET A 186 0.49 7.71 16.33
N ARG A 187 0.39 8.75 17.16
CA ARG A 187 1.50 9.69 17.39
C ARG A 187 2.70 9.01 18.03
N THR A 188 2.46 8.09 18.96
CA THR A 188 3.54 7.25 19.51
C THR A 188 4.18 6.43 18.41
N LEU A 189 3.39 5.75 17.57
CA LEU A 189 3.90 4.98 16.43
C LEU A 189 4.75 5.83 15.47
N LEU A 190 4.31 7.05 15.14
CA LEU A 190 5.07 7.98 14.31
C LEU A 190 6.41 8.36 14.95
N ALA A 191 6.41 8.66 16.25
CA ALA A 191 7.65 8.95 16.98
C ALA A 191 8.58 7.74 17.03
N VAL A 192 8.06 6.52 17.21
CA VAL A 192 8.86 5.30 17.13
C VAL A 192 9.48 5.12 15.74
N ILE A 193 8.72 5.38 14.66
CA ILE A 193 9.26 5.35 13.30
C ILE A 193 10.37 6.40 13.11
N GLN A 194 10.19 7.59 13.69
CA GLN A 194 11.12 8.71 13.59
C GLN A 194 12.45 8.45 14.33
N LEU A 195 12.49 7.55 15.33
CA LEU A 195 13.75 7.12 15.97
C LEU A 195 14.73 6.48 14.97
N ASP A 196 14.24 5.86 13.90
CA ASP A 196 15.08 5.25 12.87
C ASP A 196 15.50 6.25 11.77
N SER A 197 15.23 7.56 11.94
CA SER A 197 15.63 8.60 10.99
C SER A 197 17.16 8.68 10.85
N ALA A 198 17.64 9.17 9.71
CA ALA A 198 19.06 9.50 9.53
C ALA A 198 19.41 10.90 10.10
N ASN A 199 18.41 11.69 10.49
CA ASN A 199 18.57 13.05 11.01
C ASN A 199 18.55 13.03 12.54
N GLU A 200 19.62 13.52 13.16
CA GLU A 200 19.78 13.59 14.62
C GLU A 200 18.71 14.46 15.29
N ASP A 201 18.33 15.59 14.67
CA ASP A 201 17.29 16.47 15.23
C ASP A 201 15.92 15.78 15.24
N GLU A 202 15.63 14.97 14.22
CA GLU A 202 14.40 14.17 14.17
C GLU A 202 14.40 13.06 15.23
N GLN A 203 15.55 12.41 15.44
CA GLN A 203 15.70 11.41 16.50
C GLN A 203 15.53 12.03 17.89
N GLN A 204 16.08 13.22 18.12
CA GLN A 204 15.90 13.95 19.38
C GLN A 204 14.41 14.26 19.63
N ASP A 205 13.73 14.88 18.67
CA ASP A 205 12.30 15.20 18.75
C ASP A 205 11.45 13.94 18.98
N ALA A 206 11.80 12.82 18.35
CA ALA A 206 11.17 11.53 18.60
C ALA A 206 11.33 11.05 20.05
N ILE A 207 12.54 11.14 20.62
CA ILE A 207 12.79 10.75 22.01
C ILE A 207 11.97 11.63 22.97
N GLU A 208 11.93 12.95 22.74
CA GLU A 208 11.14 13.88 23.55
C GLU A 208 9.65 13.54 23.54
N LYS A 209 9.08 13.29 22.34
CA LYS A 209 7.68 12.85 22.18
C LYS A 209 7.40 11.52 22.89
N LEU A 210 8.32 10.56 22.82
CA LEU A 210 8.17 9.26 23.48
C LEU A 210 8.29 9.38 25.00
N ALA A 211 9.15 10.26 25.50
CA ALA A 211 9.30 10.55 26.93
C ALA A 211 8.00 11.09 27.56
N ASP A 212 7.17 11.75 26.76
CA ASP A 212 5.88 12.30 27.19
C ASP A 212 4.69 11.36 26.94
N SER A 213 4.87 10.32 26.15
CA SER A 213 3.83 9.34 25.87
C SER A 213 3.44 8.55 27.12
N LEU A 214 2.13 8.32 27.27
CA LEU A 214 1.55 7.42 28.28
C LEU A 214 1.41 5.98 27.76
N ASN A 215 1.80 5.73 26.51
CA ASN A 215 1.68 4.42 25.88
C ASN A 215 2.86 3.52 26.31
N PRO A 216 2.63 2.31 26.86
CA PRO A 216 3.69 1.38 27.23
C PRO A 216 4.67 1.03 26.10
N SER A 217 4.22 1.10 24.84
CA SER A 217 5.07 0.90 23.67
C SER A 217 6.19 1.94 23.54
N ALA A 218 6.04 3.14 24.13
CA ALA A 218 7.08 4.16 24.11
C ALA A 218 8.32 3.73 24.88
N LEU A 219 8.15 3.18 26.10
CA LEU A 219 9.25 2.65 26.89
C LEU A 219 9.97 1.50 26.17
N ASN A 220 9.20 0.60 25.56
CA ASN A 220 9.75 -0.52 24.79
C ASN A 220 10.58 -0.02 23.59
N ALA A 221 10.10 1.00 22.88
CA ALA A 221 10.81 1.59 21.75
C ALA A 221 12.11 2.27 22.19
N LEU A 222 12.06 3.10 23.24
CA LEU A 222 13.26 3.76 23.78
C LEU A 222 14.28 2.75 24.30
N SER A 223 13.84 1.67 24.95
CA SER A 223 14.72 0.61 25.45
C SER A 223 15.39 -0.20 24.32
N ALA A 224 14.70 -0.35 23.18
CA ALA A 224 15.21 -1.06 22.01
C ALA A 224 16.07 -0.15 21.10
N TYR A 225 15.92 1.16 21.22
CA TYR A 225 16.64 2.16 20.44
C TYR A 225 18.16 1.96 20.56
N GLN A 226 18.87 2.10 19.44
CA GLN A 226 20.33 1.99 19.36
C GLN A 226 20.89 3.37 18.97
N PRO A 227 21.15 4.26 19.94
CA PRO A 227 21.56 5.63 19.65
C PRO A 227 22.88 5.66 18.86
N PRO A 228 22.99 6.46 17.78
CA PRO A 228 24.21 6.53 16.96
C PRO A 228 25.33 7.32 17.64
N ASN A 229 25.03 8.10 18.68
CA ASN A 229 26.01 8.94 19.38
C ASN A 229 25.72 9.05 20.89
N THR A 230 26.63 9.70 21.61
CA THR A 230 26.53 9.85 23.08
C THR A 230 25.46 10.84 23.52
N ALA A 231 25.15 11.86 22.71
CA ALA A 231 24.14 12.87 23.05
C ALA A 231 22.74 12.24 23.09
N LEU A 232 22.37 11.54 22.01
CA LEU A 232 21.11 10.82 21.90
C LEU A 232 20.99 9.69 22.91
N LYS A 233 22.10 9.01 23.24
CA LYS A 233 22.11 8.01 24.31
C LYS A 233 21.69 8.61 25.66
N LYS A 234 22.31 9.72 26.07
CA LYS A 234 21.96 10.40 27.32
C LYS A 234 20.50 10.84 27.34
N LEU A 235 20.00 11.31 26.19
CA LEU A 235 18.62 11.78 26.04
C LEU A 235 17.63 10.62 26.17
N ALA A 236 17.90 9.49 25.51
CA ALA A 236 17.10 8.28 25.62
C ALA A 236 17.11 7.70 27.05
N ASP A 237 18.27 7.64 27.71
CA ASP A 237 18.38 7.17 29.10
C ASP A 237 17.57 8.07 30.06
N ALA A 238 17.64 9.40 29.89
CA ALA A 238 16.83 10.34 30.66
C ALA A 238 15.33 10.20 30.39
N ALA A 239 14.93 9.95 29.14
CA ALA A 239 13.55 9.70 28.77
C ALA A 239 13.00 8.41 29.41
N ILE A 240 13.78 7.33 29.39
CA ILE A 240 13.43 6.06 30.05
C ILE A 240 13.24 6.28 31.55
N GLN A 241 14.18 6.99 32.20
CA GLN A 241 14.08 7.31 33.62
C GLN A 241 12.81 8.12 33.94
N LYS A 242 12.53 9.16 33.14
CA LYS A 242 11.32 9.98 33.27
C LYS A 242 10.04 9.16 33.18
N ILE A 243 10.00 8.14 32.32
CA ILE A 243 8.83 7.25 32.21
C ILE A 243 8.70 6.35 33.45
N ASN A 244 9.81 5.79 33.94
CA ASN A 244 9.81 4.89 35.11
C ASN A 244 9.48 5.60 36.43
N ASP A 245 9.74 6.90 36.53
CA ASP A 245 9.51 7.71 37.73
C ASP A 245 8.07 8.27 37.83
N ARG A 246 7.20 8.00 36.86
CA ARG A 246 5.77 8.40 36.86
C ARG A 246 4.90 7.38 37.59
#